data_AF-A0A553Q9F9-F1
#
_entry.id   AF-A0A553Q9F9-F1
#
_cell.length_a   1.000
_cell.length_b   1.000
_cell.length_c   1.000
_cell.angle_alpha   90.00
_cell.angle_beta   90.00
_cell.angle_gamma   90.00
#
_symmetry.space_group_name_H-M   'P 1'
#
loop_
_entity.id
_entity.type
_entity.pdbx_description
1 polymer ?
#
loop_
_entity_poly.entity_id
_entity_poly.type
_entity_poly.pdbx_seq_one_letter_code
_entity_poly.pdbx_strand_id
1 'polypeptide(L)'
;HFSCISRSFTDSFHSLSPLKPWVTKLSSAGLVYFHFGHRVLMELTRIKPEDPLLEVLFDKVYEGFVEEVDAIDNGISQTDEVVRYSVTTTLSNRVSHLNPHWNSREQDTREGFHKAMAMVGMEFKDRVDYFVNAWIPAREIVEQAIKTRHQVDVSGEIILLDQGGCPWKEHLFSLEQVLGLDQDIKFVLYRDQNERWRVQCVPQGPRTFNNRYKLSWVNVSVSCWLWLQNRKSLGLHNKWI
;
A
#
# COMPACT_ATOMS: atom_id res chain seq x y z
N HIS A 1 24.33 -14.04 -20.49
CA HIS A 1 23.78 -13.79 -21.85
C HIS A 1 22.34 -13.24 -21.79
N PHE A 2 22.02 -12.34 -20.84
CA PHE A 2 20.71 -11.67 -20.76
C PHE A 2 20.76 -10.16 -21.09
N SER A 3 21.96 -9.58 -21.25
CA SER A 3 22.12 -8.14 -21.49
C SER A 3 21.76 -7.70 -22.92
N CYS A 4 21.61 -8.62 -23.88
CA CYS A 4 21.30 -8.27 -25.28
C CYS A 4 19.80 -8.27 -25.61
N ILE A 5 18.92 -8.83 -24.76
CA ILE A 5 17.47 -8.88 -25.03
C ILE A 5 16.77 -7.55 -24.63
N SER A 6 17.38 -6.74 -23.75
CA SER A 6 16.68 -5.61 -23.12
C SER A 6 16.50 -4.35 -24.00
N ARG A 7 17.22 -4.22 -25.12
CA ARG A 7 17.18 -2.98 -25.92
C ARG A 7 16.01 -2.89 -26.91
N SER A 8 15.47 -4.01 -27.38
CA SER A 8 14.34 -4.03 -28.34
C SER A 8 12.98 -4.29 -27.69
N PHE A 9 12.96 -4.81 -26.47
CA PHE A 9 11.73 -5.05 -25.73
C PHE A 9 11.18 -3.71 -25.23
N THR A 10 9.93 -3.39 -25.55
CA THR A 10 9.27 -2.12 -25.17
C THR A 10 7.94 -2.35 -24.47
N ASP A 11 7.60 -3.60 -24.16
CA ASP A 11 6.31 -3.93 -23.59
C ASP A 11 6.21 -3.54 -22.11
N SER A 12 4.98 -3.25 -21.72
CA SER A 12 4.54 -3.03 -20.35
C SER A 12 3.59 -4.16 -19.94
N PHE A 13 3.21 -4.21 -18.66
CA PHE A 13 2.14 -5.12 -18.24
C PHE A 13 0.85 -4.88 -19.05
N HIS A 14 0.48 -3.62 -19.30
CA HIS A 14 -0.70 -3.26 -20.08
C HIS A 14 -0.62 -3.75 -21.54
N SER A 15 0.54 -3.65 -22.20
CA SER A 15 0.66 -4.09 -23.60
C SER A 15 0.57 -5.62 -23.74
N LEU A 16 1.03 -6.37 -22.74
CA LEU A 16 0.96 -7.84 -22.72
C LEU A 16 -0.38 -8.37 -22.18
N SER A 17 -1.01 -7.64 -21.26
CA SER A 17 -2.30 -7.97 -20.65
C SER A 17 -3.14 -6.69 -20.50
N PRO A 18 -4.02 -6.38 -21.48
CA PRO A 18 -4.76 -5.11 -21.52
C PRO A 18 -5.66 -4.81 -20.31
N LEU A 19 -5.93 -5.82 -19.47
CA LEU A 19 -6.68 -5.64 -18.22
C LEU A 19 -5.85 -4.99 -17.11
N LYS A 20 -4.51 -5.03 -17.21
CA LYS A 20 -3.60 -4.43 -16.23
C LYS A 20 -3.35 -2.97 -16.57
N PRO A 21 -3.43 -2.03 -15.61
CA PRO A 21 -3.33 -0.60 -15.91
C PRO A 21 -1.89 -0.09 -16.06
N TRP A 22 -0.87 -0.89 -15.73
CA TRP A 22 0.50 -0.41 -15.63
C TRP A 22 1.17 -0.30 -16.99
N VAL A 23 1.59 0.93 -17.30
CA VAL A 23 2.25 1.30 -18.56
C VAL A 23 3.76 1.38 -18.44
N THR A 24 4.30 1.19 -17.23
CA THR A 24 5.73 1.10 -16.97
C THR A 24 6.35 -0.02 -17.81
N LYS A 25 7.38 0.32 -18.59
CA LYS A 25 8.11 -0.65 -19.42
C LYS A 25 8.75 -1.71 -18.50
N LEU A 26 8.64 -2.99 -18.86
CA LEU A 26 9.20 -4.07 -18.05
C LEU A 26 10.72 -4.18 -18.21
N SER A 27 11.39 -4.43 -17.09
CA SER A 27 12.76 -4.93 -17.04
C SER A 27 12.77 -6.46 -17.12
N SER A 28 13.94 -7.08 -16.97
CA SER A 28 14.01 -8.53 -16.77
C SER A 28 13.28 -9.00 -15.51
N ALA A 29 13.23 -8.18 -14.45
CA ALA A 29 12.53 -8.52 -13.22
C ALA A 29 11.01 -8.54 -13.44
N GLY A 30 10.45 -7.49 -14.05
CA GLY A 30 9.04 -7.42 -14.43
C GLY A 30 8.61 -8.54 -15.36
N LEU A 31 9.43 -8.88 -16.36
CA LEU A 31 9.15 -10.01 -17.27
C LEU A 31 9.11 -11.37 -16.57
N VAL A 32 10.09 -11.63 -15.70
CA VAL A 32 10.10 -12.86 -14.90
C VAL A 32 8.87 -12.90 -13.99
N TYR A 33 8.51 -11.78 -13.37
CA TYR A 33 7.32 -11.69 -12.54
C TYR A 33 6.02 -11.88 -13.34
N PHE A 34 5.91 -11.30 -14.53
CA PHE A 34 4.77 -11.48 -15.44
C PHE A 34 4.51 -12.97 -15.75
N HIS A 35 5.56 -13.73 -16.08
CA HIS A 35 5.41 -15.12 -16.48
C HIS A 35 5.35 -16.12 -15.32
N PHE A 36 6.03 -15.84 -14.21
CA PHE A 36 6.22 -16.80 -13.13
C PHE A 36 5.69 -16.32 -11.77
N GLY A 37 5.24 -15.07 -11.66
CA GLY A 37 4.80 -14.47 -10.40
C GLY A 37 3.66 -15.24 -9.74
N HIS A 38 2.60 -15.59 -10.48
CA HIS A 38 1.51 -16.44 -9.94
C HIS A 38 2.03 -17.75 -9.37
N ARG A 39 2.94 -18.43 -10.09
CA ARG A 39 3.53 -19.71 -9.64
C ARG A 39 4.33 -19.55 -8.35
N VAL A 40 5.13 -18.50 -8.27
CA VAL A 40 5.91 -18.20 -7.06
C VAL A 40 4.98 -17.88 -5.89
N LEU A 41 3.96 -17.06 -6.11
CA LEU A 41 3.00 -16.68 -5.06
C LEU A 41 2.21 -17.89 -4.56
N MET A 42 1.72 -18.76 -5.44
CA MET A 42 1.06 -20.00 -5.04
C MET A 42 1.96 -20.88 -4.16
N GLU A 43 3.24 -21.02 -4.51
CA GLU A 43 4.17 -21.83 -3.73
C GLU A 43 4.44 -21.22 -2.34
N LEU A 44 4.57 -19.90 -2.25
CA LEU A 44 4.82 -19.21 -0.99
C LEU A 44 3.61 -19.16 -0.06
N THR A 45 2.40 -19.04 -0.62
CA THR A 45 1.18 -18.72 0.15
C THR A 45 0.20 -19.88 0.26
N ARG A 46 0.36 -20.92 -0.59
CA ARG A 46 -0.58 -22.04 -0.74
C ARG A 46 -1.99 -21.63 -1.20
N ILE A 47 -2.16 -20.41 -1.69
CA ILE A 47 -3.38 -19.95 -2.36
C ILE A 47 -3.57 -20.77 -3.65
N LYS A 48 -4.80 -21.18 -3.91
CA LYS A 48 -5.15 -22.00 -5.08
C LYS A 48 -5.23 -21.12 -6.34
N PRO A 49 -4.95 -21.67 -7.54
CA PRO A 49 -4.99 -20.91 -8.79
C PRO A 49 -6.37 -20.32 -9.11
N GLU A 50 -7.46 -20.95 -8.65
CA GLU A 50 -8.83 -20.48 -8.88
C GLU A 50 -9.28 -19.41 -7.89
N ASP A 51 -8.50 -19.15 -6.83
CA ASP A 51 -8.85 -18.18 -5.81
C ASP A 51 -8.61 -16.75 -6.33
N PRO A 52 -9.65 -15.89 -6.40
CA PRO A 52 -9.50 -14.50 -6.86
C PRO A 52 -8.48 -13.70 -6.05
N LEU A 53 -8.19 -14.09 -4.80
CA LEU A 53 -7.17 -13.46 -3.98
C LEU A 53 -5.77 -13.57 -4.57
N LEU A 54 -5.49 -14.62 -5.36
CA LEU A 54 -4.20 -14.76 -6.03
C LEU A 54 -3.94 -13.60 -6.99
N GLU A 55 -4.96 -13.17 -7.72
CA GLU A 55 -4.85 -12.07 -8.68
C GLU A 55 -4.68 -10.72 -7.95
N VAL A 56 -5.43 -10.51 -6.87
CA VAL A 56 -5.28 -9.32 -6.01
C VAL A 56 -3.87 -9.25 -5.43
N LEU A 57 -3.34 -10.38 -4.94
CA LEU A 57 -1.99 -10.47 -4.40
C LEU A 57 -0.94 -10.21 -5.47
N PHE A 58 -1.10 -10.80 -6.66
CA PHE A 58 -0.21 -10.58 -7.80
C PHE A 58 -0.11 -9.09 -8.15
N ASP A 59 -1.25 -8.41 -8.23
CA ASP A 59 -1.30 -6.99 -8.54
C ASP A 59 -0.62 -6.14 -7.48
N LYS A 60 -0.90 -6.43 -6.21
CA LYS A 60 -0.33 -5.68 -5.08
C LYS A 60 1.17 -5.87 -4.93
N VAL A 61 1.68 -7.07 -5.21
CA VAL A 61 3.12 -7.33 -5.19
C VAL A 61 3.81 -6.66 -6.37
N TYR A 62 3.17 -6.60 -7.55
CA TYR A 62 3.70 -5.81 -8.66
C TYR A 62 3.80 -4.32 -8.30
N GLU A 63 2.67 -3.69 -7.95
CA GLU A 63 2.58 -2.27 -7.62
C GLU A 63 3.48 -1.87 -6.44
N GLY A 64 3.55 -2.72 -5.42
CA GLY A 64 4.22 -2.42 -4.17
C GLY A 64 5.71 -2.77 -4.15
N PHE A 65 6.23 -3.44 -5.18
CA PHE A 65 7.61 -3.95 -5.16
C PHE A 65 8.28 -4.02 -6.54
N VAL A 66 7.66 -4.69 -7.52
CA VAL A 66 8.31 -4.99 -8.80
C VAL A 66 8.32 -3.78 -9.74
N GLU A 67 7.26 -2.98 -9.75
CA GLU A 67 7.15 -1.81 -10.64
C GLU A 67 8.26 -0.76 -10.38
N GLU A 68 8.67 -0.58 -9.12
CA GLU A 68 9.81 0.31 -8.77
C GLU A 68 11.10 -0.16 -9.46
N VAL A 69 11.36 -1.47 -9.46
CA VAL A 69 12.54 -2.07 -10.10
C VAL A 69 12.48 -1.86 -11.61
N ASP A 70 11.32 -2.10 -12.22
CA ASP A 70 11.10 -1.88 -13.65
C ASP A 70 11.34 -0.42 -14.05
N ALA A 71 10.80 0.53 -13.27
CA ALA A 71 10.97 1.96 -13.52
C ALA A 71 12.45 2.38 -13.43
N ILE A 72 13.15 1.98 -12.37
CA ILE A 72 14.57 2.32 -12.16
C ILE A 72 15.44 1.73 -13.28
N ASP A 73 15.25 0.45 -13.63
CA ASP A 73 16.03 -0.23 -14.66
C ASP A 73 15.83 0.38 -16.06
N ASN A 74 14.66 0.98 -16.31
CA ASN A 74 14.36 1.69 -17.55
C ASN A 74 14.68 3.19 -17.49
N GLY A 75 15.26 3.69 -16.39
CA GLY A 75 15.61 5.10 -16.23
C GLY A 75 14.40 6.03 -16.14
N ILE A 76 13.24 5.50 -15.73
CA ILE A 76 12.01 6.27 -15.57
C ILE A 76 12.07 7.02 -14.24
N SER A 77 11.87 8.34 -14.30
CA SER A 77 11.83 9.18 -13.10
C SER A 77 10.48 9.04 -12.38
N GLN A 78 10.49 9.14 -11.05
CA GLN A 78 9.28 9.06 -10.23
C GLN A 78 8.29 10.23 -10.49
N THR A 79 8.80 11.35 -11.00
CA THR A 79 8.04 12.54 -11.37
C THR A 79 8.75 13.26 -12.53
N ASP A 80 7.99 13.97 -13.36
CA ASP A 80 8.51 14.87 -14.39
C ASP A 80 9.02 16.20 -13.81
N GLU A 81 8.72 16.47 -12.54
CA GLU A 81 9.17 17.67 -11.84
C GLU A 81 10.59 17.53 -11.26
N VAL A 82 11.22 18.66 -10.93
CA VAL A 82 12.49 18.66 -10.22
C VAL A 82 12.28 18.18 -8.78
N VAL A 83 12.88 17.03 -8.45
CA VAL A 83 12.86 16.49 -7.09
C VAL A 83 13.55 17.42 -6.10
N ARG A 84 12.99 17.57 -4.89
CA ARG A 84 13.57 18.40 -3.82
C ARG A 84 14.74 17.74 -3.10
N TYR A 85 14.78 16.41 -3.11
CA TYR A 85 15.84 15.60 -2.51
C TYR A 85 15.93 14.25 -3.24
N SER A 86 17.08 13.58 -3.12
CA SER A 86 17.31 12.26 -3.72
C SER A 86 17.16 11.15 -2.68
N VAL A 87 16.49 10.06 -3.05
CA VAL A 87 16.40 8.84 -2.24
C VAL A 87 17.55 7.91 -2.60
N THR A 88 18.45 7.64 -1.65
CA THR A 88 19.68 6.86 -1.88
C THR A 88 19.60 5.43 -1.33
N THR A 89 18.46 5.04 -0.76
CA THR A 89 18.29 3.76 -0.03
C THR A 89 17.32 2.79 -0.71
N THR A 90 17.00 2.99 -1.98
CA THR A 90 16.13 2.07 -2.77
C THR A 90 16.73 0.67 -2.86
N LEU A 91 15.90 -0.31 -3.23
CA LEU A 91 16.34 -1.69 -3.41
C LEU A 91 17.51 -1.78 -4.40
N SER A 92 17.40 -1.11 -5.55
CA SER A 92 18.46 -1.05 -6.58
C SER A 92 19.75 -0.43 -6.06
N ASN A 93 19.67 0.63 -5.25
CA ASN A 93 20.86 1.24 -4.62
C ASN A 93 21.51 0.27 -3.63
N ARG A 94 20.72 -0.39 -2.77
CA ARG A 94 21.23 -1.38 -1.80
C ARG A 94 21.90 -2.57 -2.49
N VAL A 95 21.33 -3.06 -3.60
CA VAL A 95 21.95 -4.10 -4.43
C VAL A 95 23.26 -3.58 -5.04
N SER A 96 23.27 -2.35 -5.57
CA SER A 96 24.48 -1.74 -6.13
C SER A 96 25.60 -1.59 -5.10
N HIS A 97 25.29 -1.29 -3.84
CA HIS A 97 26.27 -1.18 -2.75
C HIS A 97 26.94 -2.51 -2.38
N LEU A 98 26.42 -3.65 -2.84
CA LEU A 98 27.04 -4.95 -2.65
C LEU A 98 28.08 -5.28 -3.72
N ASN A 99 28.19 -4.48 -4.78
CA ASN A 99 29.25 -4.62 -5.75
C ASN A 99 30.58 -4.13 -5.18
N PRO A 100 31.72 -4.73 -5.59
CA PRO A 100 33.03 -4.18 -5.28
C PRO A 100 33.14 -2.71 -5.70
N HIS A 101 33.88 -1.93 -4.92
CA HIS A 101 34.20 -0.56 -5.32
C HIS A 101 35.01 -0.56 -6.62
N TRP A 102 34.81 0.47 -7.45
CA TRP A 102 35.49 0.61 -8.75
C TRP A 102 37.02 0.58 -8.64
N ASN A 103 37.58 0.99 -7.49
CA ASN A 103 39.01 1.03 -7.19
C ASN A 103 39.51 -0.17 -6.37
N SER A 104 38.68 -1.18 -6.13
CA SER A 104 39.09 -2.42 -5.49
C SER A 104 40.02 -3.21 -6.42
N ARG A 105 41.07 -3.82 -5.86
CA ARG A 105 41.95 -4.74 -6.60
C ARG A 105 41.22 -6.03 -7.00
N GLU A 106 40.23 -6.41 -6.21
CA GLU A 106 39.37 -7.57 -6.45
C GLU A 106 37.99 -7.09 -6.93
N GLN A 107 37.60 -7.57 -8.10
CA GLN A 107 36.35 -7.18 -8.79
C GLN A 107 35.37 -8.37 -8.88
N ASP A 108 35.58 -9.43 -8.09
CA ASP A 108 34.65 -10.57 -8.06
C ASP A 108 33.30 -10.14 -7.47
N THR A 109 32.24 -10.26 -8.26
CA THR A 109 30.88 -9.90 -7.88
C THR A 109 30.11 -11.07 -7.27
N ARG A 110 30.68 -12.28 -7.22
CA ARG A 110 29.97 -13.50 -6.82
C ARG A 110 29.46 -13.44 -5.38
N GLU A 111 30.27 -12.95 -4.44
CA GLU A 111 29.82 -12.82 -3.05
C GLU A 111 28.70 -11.78 -2.91
N GLY A 112 28.89 -10.60 -3.55
CA GLY A 112 27.89 -9.54 -3.59
C GLY A 112 26.56 -9.99 -4.18
N PHE A 113 26.61 -10.79 -5.25
CA PHE A 113 25.43 -11.38 -5.87
C PHE A 113 24.64 -12.28 -4.92
N HIS A 114 25.30 -13.18 -4.16
CA HIS A 114 24.59 -14.03 -3.20
C HIS A 114 23.98 -13.22 -2.05
N LYS A 115 24.68 -12.18 -1.57
CA LYS A 115 24.13 -11.25 -0.58
C LYS A 115 22.91 -10.49 -1.12
N ALA A 116 22.97 -10.03 -2.37
CA ALA A 116 21.85 -9.36 -3.03
C ALA A 116 20.65 -10.29 -3.17
N MET A 117 20.86 -11.53 -3.63
CA MET A 117 19.79 -12.54 -3.73
C MET A 117 19.12 -12.81 -2.40
N ALA A 118 19.88 -12.98 -1.32
CA ALA A 118 19.32 -13.21 0.01
C ALA A 118 18.51 -12.00 0.50
N MET A 119 19.04 -10.79 0.30
CA MET A 119 18.38 -9.54 0.71
C MET A 119 17.09 -9.28 -0.06
N VAL A 120 17.13 -9.31 -1.40
CA VAL A 120 15.96 -9.11 -2.27
C VAL A 120 14.93 -10.21 -2.01
N GLY A 121 15.37 -11.46 -1.84
CA GLY A 121 14.50 -12.59 -1.56
C GLY A 121 13.78 -12.49 -0.22
N MET A 122 14.44 -11.96 0.82
CA MET A 122 13.80 -11.68 2.11
C MET A 122 12.77 -10.56 1.97
N GLU A 123 13.13 -9.44 1.35
CA GLU A 123 12.24 -8.29 1.20
C GLU A 123 11.00 -8.61 0.35
N PHE A 124 11.16 -9.43 -0.69
CA PHE A 124 10.04 -9.94 -1.48
C PHE A 124 9.09 -10.80 -0.64
N LYS A 125 9.63 -11.72 0.16
CA LYS A 125 8.81 -12.59 1.03
C LYS A 125 8.07 -11.78 2.10
N ASP A 126 8.75 -10.81 2.72
CA ASP A 126 8.13 -9.92 3.71
C ASP A 126 6.98 -9.11 3.08
N ARG A 127 7.13 -8.69 1.82
CA ARG A 127 6.07 -7.99 1.10
C ARG A 127 4.86 -8.89 0.83
N VAL A 128 5.11 -10.13 0.40
CA VAL A 128 4.04 -11.13 0.19
C VAL A 128 3.33 -11.44 1.51
N ASP A 129 4.09 -11.67 2.58
CA ASP A 129 3.57 -11.92 3.93
C ASP A 129 2.67 -10.79 4.42
N TYR A 130 3.13 -9.53 4.29
CA TYR A 130 2.33 -8.36 4.63
C TYR A 130 0.99 -8.34 3.89
N PHE A 131 1.00 -8.57 2.57
CA PHE A 131 -0.24 -8.52 1.81
C PHE A 131 -1.21 -9.62 2.22
N VAL A 132 -0.72 -10.85 2.42
CA VAL A 132 -1.56 -12.00 2.78
C VAL A 132 -2.08 -11.92 4.21
N ASN A 133 -1.22 -11.59 5.17
CA ASN A 133 -1.52 -11.73 6.59
C ASN A 133 -2.00 -10.44 7.25
N ALA A 134 -1.80 -9.27 6.62
CA ALA A 134 -2.22 -7.98 7.18
C ALA A 134 -3.14 -7.20 6.24
N TRP A 135 -2.76 -7.01 4.98
CA TRP A 135 -3.51 -6.13 4.08
C TRP A 135 -4.81 -6.76 3.55
N ILE A 136 -4.79 -7.99 3.04
CA ILE A 136 -5.99 -8.66 2.50
C ILE A 136 -7.08 -8.82 3.57
N PRO A 137 -6.79 -9.35 4.78
CA PRO A 137 -7.82 -9.53 5.82
C PRO A 137 -8.45 -8.22 6.28
N ALA A 138 -7.72 -7.10 6.18
CA ALA A 138 -8.24 -5.79 6.55
C ALA A 138 -9.44 -5.34 5.71
N ARG A 139 -9.58 -5.84 4.47
CA ARG A 139 -10.66 -5.45 3.57
C ARG A 139 -12.03 -5.74 4.18
N GLU A 140 -12.23 -6.94 4.72
CA GLU A 140 -13.50 -7.37 5.30
C GLU A 140 -13.88 -6.52 6.52
N ILE A 141 -12.90 -6.21 7.38
CA ILE A 141 -13.08 -5.34 8.55
C ILE A 141 -13.57 -3.95 8.11
N VAL A 142 -12.92 -3.35 7.11
CA VAL A 142 -13.29 -2.03 6.61
C VAL A 142 -14.66 -2.05 5.93
N GLU A 143 -14.94 -3.05 5.10
CA GLU A 143 -16.23 -3.20 4.44
C GLU A 143 -17.38 -3.34 5.46
N GLN A 144 -17.17 -4.16 6.49
CA GLN A 144 -18.16 -4.32 7.55
C GLN A 144 -18.37 -3.02 8.34
N ALA A 145 -17.30 -2.30 8.65
CA ALA A 145 -17.37 -1.00 9.33
C ALA A 145 -18.12 0.05 8.49
N ILE A 146 -17.97 0.03 7.16
CA ILE A 146 -18.74 0.90 6.25
C ILE A 146 -20.22 0.51 6.26
N LYS A 147 -20.55 -0.78 6.21
CA LYS A 147 -21.94 -1.27 6.20
C LYS A 147 -22.69 -0.93 7.49
N THR A 148 -22.01 -0.99 8.63
CA THR A 148 -22.62 -0.72 9.95
C THR A 148 -22.50 0.74 10.40
N ARG A 149 -21.92 1.62 9.58
CA ARG A 149 -21.60 3.01 9.94
C ARG A 149 -22.77 3.81 10.51
N HIS A 150 -23.98 3.60 10.00
CA HIS A 150 -25.18 4.29 10.49
C HIS A 150 -25.63 3.88 11.89
N GLN A 151 -25.17 2.73 12.39
CA GLN A 151 -25.36 2.29 13.77
C GLN A 151 -24.38 2.98 14.72
N VAL A 152 -23.21 3.36 14.21
CA VAL A 152 -22.15 4.07 14.96
C VAL A 152 -22.42 5.57 14.98
N ASP A 153 -22.82 6.13 13.84
CA ASP A 153 -23.09 7.54 13.64
C ASP A 153 -24.26 7.72 12.68
N VAL A 154 -25.31 8.42 13.11
CA VAL A 154 -26.54 8.59 12.33
C VAL A 154 -26.25 9.22 10.96
N SER A 155 -25.30 10.16 10.88
CA SER A 155 -24.90 10.78 9.61
C SER A 155 -24.14 9.84 8.67
N GLY A 156 -23.57 8.75 9.18
CA GLY A 156 -22.76 7.80 8.42
C GLY A 156 -21.41 8.36 7.97
N GLU A 157 -20.94 9.46 8.55
CA GLU A 157 -19.64 10.08 8.23
C GLU A 157 -18.49 9.41 9.00
N ILE A 158 -18.81 8.41 9.82
CA ILE A 158 -17.91 7.86 10.84
C ILE A 158 -18.04 6.36 10.86
N ILE A 159 -16.90 5.67 10.82
CA ILE A 159 -16.83 4.22 10.91
C ILE A 159 -16.04 3.79 12.15
N LEU A 160 -16.38 2.62 12.66
CA LEU A 160 -15.69 1.97 13.78
C LEU A 160 -15.06 0.67 13.28
N LEU A 161 -13.73 0.55 13.40
CA LEU A 161 -13.04 -0.72 13.18
C LEU A 161 -13.03 -1.50 14.50
N ASP A 162 -13.72 -2.63 14.51
CA ASP A 162 -13.92 -3.49 15.68
C ASP A 162 -12.64 -4.22 16.12
N GLN A 163 -11.80 -4.60 15.16
CA GLN A 163 -10.55 -5.36 15.37
C GLN A 163 -9.30 -4.47 15.42
N GLY A 164 -9.46 -3.18 15.74
CA GLY A 164 -8.36 -2.26 15.94
C GLY A 164 -7.81 -1.62 14.66
N GLY A 165 -6.55 -1.15 14.74
CA GLY A 165 -5.91 -0.39 13.67
C GLY A 165 -5.37 -1.26 12.55
N CYS A 166 -6.22 -1.69 11.62
CA CYS A 166 -5.84 -2.40 10.39
C CYS A 166 -5.37 -1.42 9.29
N PRO A 167 -4.72 -1.89 8.20
CA PRO A 167 -4.39 -1.05 7.04
C PRO A 167 -5.65 -0.64 6.25
N TRP A 168 -6.41 0.31 6.79
CA TRP A 168 -7.76 0.63 6.30
C TRP A 168 -7.81 1.61 5.12
N LYS A 169 -6.80 2.48 4.95
CA LYS A 169 -6.88 3.65 4.06
C LYS A 169 -7.20 3.29 2.62
N GLU A 170 -6.39 2.43 2.03
CA GLU A 170 -6.54 2.03 0.64
C GLU A 170 -7.87 1.28 0.40
N HIS A 171 -8.23 0.38 1.31
CA HIS A 171 -9.51 -0.32 1.27
C HIS A 171 -10.70 0.62 1.35
N LEU A 172 -10.64 1.62 2.23
CA LEU A 172 -11.71 2.61 2.36
C LEU A 172 -11.95 3.34 1.03
N PHE A 173 -10.90 3.88 0.41
CA PHE A 173 -11.03 4.57 -0.87
C PHE A 173 -11.55 3.66 -1.98
N SER A 174 -11.07 2.41 -2.04
CA SER A 174 -11.57 1.42 -2.99
C SER A 174 -13.04 1.09 -2.76
N LEU A 175 -13.44 0.86 -1.51
CA LEU A 175 -14.79 0.46 -1.14
C LEU A 175 -15.79 1.60 -1.30
N GLU A 176 -15.40 2.85 -1.06
CA GLU A 176 -16.26 4.02 -1.31
C GLU A 176 -16.70 4.09 -2.79
N GLN A 177 -15.76 3.83 -3.70
CA GLN A 177 -16.04 3.78 -5.14
C GLN A 177 -16.92 2.58 -5.52
N VAL A 178 -16.58 1.39 -5.02
CA VAL A 178 -17.30 0.14 -5.33
C VAL A 178 -18.74 0.16 -4.78
N LEU A 179 -18.93 0.70 -3.57
CA LEU A 179 -20.24 0.78 -2.91
C LEU A 179 -21.05 2.02 -3.31
N GLY A 180 -20.44 2.96 -4.05
CA GLY A 180 -21.11 4.18 -4.52
C GLY A 180 -21.65 5.02 -3.37
N LEU A 181 -20.84 5.30 -2.35
CA LEU A 181 -21.32 6.05 -1.19
C LEU A 181 -21.62 7.51 -1.56
N ASP A 182 -22.83 7.97 -1.29
CA ASP A 182 -23.23 9.37 -1.48
C ASP A 182 -22.58 10.33 -0.47
N GLN A 183 -22.16 9.80 0.68
CA GLN A 183 -21.59 10.55 1.79
C GLN A 183 -20.18 10.08 2.10
N ASP A 184 -19.23 11.01 2.02
CA ASP A 184 -17.82 10.76 2.36
C ASP A 184 -17.66 10.44 3.84
N ILE A 185 -16.90 9.38 4.13
CA ILE A 185 -16.48 9.05 5.50
C ILE A 185 -15.36 10.01 5.91
N LYS A 186 -15.51 10.66 7.05
CA LYS A 186 -14.59 11.68 7.58
C LYS A 186 -13.70 11.16 8.69
N PHE A 187 -14.20 10.22 9.49
CA PHE A 187 -13.49 9.72 10.66
C PHE A 187 -13.50 8.20 10.77
N VAL A 188 -12.39 7.65 11.24
CA VAL A 188 -12.21 6.24 11.57
C VAL A 188 -11.86 6.14 13.04
N LEU A 189 -12.68 5.43 13.81
CA LEU A 189 -12.41 5.10 15.20
C LEU A 189 -11.97 3.65 15.32
N TYR A 190 -11.06 3.38 16.25
CA TYR A 190 -10.66 2.03 16.63
C TYR A 190 -9.94 2.04 17.98
N ARG A 191 -9.80 0.86 18.61
CA ARG A 191 -8.93 0.69 19.78
C ARG A 191 -7.57 0.16 19.37
N ASP A 192 -6.50 0.71 19.94
CA ASP A 192 -5.18 0.13 19.78
C ASP A 192 -5.01 -1.12 20.66
N GLN A 193 -3.87 -1.80 20.52
CA GLN A 193 -3.56 -3.03 21.27
C GLN A 193 -3.53 -2.83 22.80
N ASN A 194 -3.47 -1.58 23.27
CA ASN A 194 -3.53 -1.23 24.69
C ASN A 194 -4.94 -0.76 25.11
N GLU A 195 -5.97 -1.10 24.34
CA GLU A 195 -7.36 -0.69 24.52
C GLU A 195 -7.57 0.83 24.52
N ARG A 196 -6.61 1.61 24.00
CA ARG A 196 -6.75 3.05 23.91
C ARG A 196 -7.43 3.42 22.62
N TRP A 197 -8.47 4.23 22.76
CA TRP A 197 -9.20 4.75 21.63
C TRP A 197 -8.36 5.70 20.77
N ARG A 198 -8.43 5.51 19.46
CA ARG A 198 -7.80 6.34 18.43
C ARG A 198 -8.87 6.87 17.48
N VAL A 199 -8.70 8.13 17.06
CA VAL A 199 -9.44 8.72 15.93
C VAL A 199 -8.43 9.10 14.88
N GLN A 200 -8.69 8.70 13.64
CA GLN A 200 -8.00 9.23 12.48
C GLN A 200 -9.01 9.94 11.57
N CYS A 201 -8.60 11.09 11.02
CA CYS A 201 -9.36 11.75 9.98
C CYS A 201 -8.95 11.17 8.62
N VAL A 202 -9.95 10.94 7.76
CA VAL A 202 -9.72 10.40 6.42
C VAL A 202 -9.06 11.46 5.55
N PRO A 203 -7.96 11.14 4.84
CA PRO A 203 -7.32 12.08 3.92
C PRO A 203 -8.23 12.39 2.72
N GLN A 204 -8.03 13.53 2.06
CA GLN A 204 -8.79 13.91 0.86
C GLN A 204 -8.56 12.92 -0.29
N GLY A 205 -7.35 12.35 -0.37
CA GLY A 205 -7.02 11.27 -1.28
C GLY A 205 -5.94 10.32 -0.74
N PRO A 206 -5.71 9.17 -1.41
CA PRO A 206 -4.90 8.05 -0.91
C PRO A 206 -3.46 8.40 -0.52
N ARG A 207 -2.89 9.47 -1.07
CA ARG A 207 -1.50 9.91 -0.84
C ARG A 207 -1.40 11.38 -0.43
N THR A 208 -2.46 11.93 0.16
CA THR A 208 -2.50 13.33 0.58
C THR A 208 -2.37 13.45 2.09
N PHE A 209 -1.70 14.51 2.56
CA PHE A 209 -1.66 14.87 3.98
C PHE A 209 -2.87 15.71 4.42
N ASN A 210 -3.59 16.30 3.45
CA ASN A 210 -4.79 17.10 3.74
C ASN A 210 -5.95 16.17 4.08
N ASN A 211 -6.57 16.41 5.22
CA ASN A 211 -7.72 15.65 5.67
C ASN A 211 -9.04 16.20 5.10
N ARG A 212 -10.03 15.33 4.88
CA ARG A 212 -11.40 15.70 4.48
C ARG A 212 -12.03 16.69 5.45
N TYR A 213 -11.66 16.58 6.73
CA TYR A 213 -12.04 17.52 7.76
C TYR A 213 -10.81 18.08 8.48
N LYS A 214 -10.73 19.41 8.59
CA LYS A 214 -9.70 20.07 9.40
C LYS A 214 -10.12 20.03 10.86
N LEU A 215 -9.51 19.14 11.64
CA LEU A 215 -9.57 19.25 13.09
C LEU A 215 -8.75 20.47 13.50
N SER A 216 -9.39 21.47 14.10
CA SER A 216 -8.70 22.64 14.67
C SER A 216 -7.85 22.28 15.89
N TRP A 217 -7.96 21.06 16.41
CA TRP A 217 -7.28 20.57 17.59
C TRP A 217 -6.54 19.26 17.28
N VAL A 218 -5.21 19.32 17.29
CA VAL A 218 -4.32 18.16 17.22
C VAL A 218 -4.41 17.43 18.58
N ASN A 219 -4.79 16.15 18.59
CA ASN A 219 -4.92 15.28 19.77
C ASN A 219 -6.11 15.55 20.70
N VAL A 220 -7.34 15.43 20.19
CA VAL A 220 -8.50 15.24 21.06
C VAL A 220 -8.60 13.77 21.44
N SER A 221 -8.41 13.46 22.72
CA SER A 221 -8.74 12.15 23.29
C SER A 221 -10.18 11.77 22.88
N VAL A 222 -10.43 10.51 22.53
CA VAL A 222 -11.78 10.00 22.22
C VAL A 222 -12.78 10.26 23.34
N SER A 223 -12.31 10.40 24.59
CA SER A 223 -13.13 10.85 25.72
C SER A 223 -13.78 12.21 25.47
N CYS A 224 -13.09 13.12 24.81
CA CYS A 224 -13.56 14.48 24.52
C CYS A 224 -14.45 14.52 23.27
N TRP A 225 -14.30 13.58 22.32
CA TRP A 225 -15.20 13.42 21.18
C TRP A 225 -16.51 12.67 21.52
N LEU A 226 -16.44 11.60 22.33
CA LEU A 226 -17.63 10.95 22.93
C LEU A 226 -18.41 11.94 23.82
N TRP A 227 -17.71 12.83 24.51
CA TRP A 227 -18.33 13.91 25.27
C TRP A 227 -19.07 14.93 24.36
N LEU A 228 -18.55 15.21 23.17
CA LEU A 228 -19.23 16.05 22.16
C LEU A 228 -20.47 15.35 21.56
N GLN A 229 -20.45 14.04 21.33
CA GLN A 229 -21.60 13.27 20.85
C GLN A 229 -22.72 13.18 21.91
N ASN A 230 -22.38 12.95 23.18
CA ASN A 230 -23.37 12.94 24.28
C ASN A 230 -24.05 14.30 24.51
N ARG A 231 -23.45 15.41 24.08
CA ARG A 231 -24.12 16.73 24.13
C ARG A 231 -25.20 16.92 23.07
N LYS A 232 -25.05 16.29 21.89
CA LYS A 232 -26.07 16.37 20.83
C LYS A 232 -27.33 15.57 21.20
N SER A 233 -27.21 14.44 21.91
CA SER A 233 -28.37 13.67 22.40
C SER A 233 -29.11 14.35 23.57
N LEU A 234 -28.46 15.26 24.30
CA LEU A 234 -29.01 15.98 25.46
C LEU A 234 -29.63 17.35 25.15
N GLY A 235 -29.73 17.76 23.88
CA GLY A 235 -30.43 18.99 23.48
C GLY A 235 -29.82 20.31 23.98
N LEU A 236 -28.57 20.30 24.44
CA LEU A 236 -27.90 21.51 24.94
C LEU A 236 -27.40 22.37 23.78
N HIS A 237 -28.08 23.51 23.54
CA HIS A 237 -27.73 24.48 22.50
C HIS A 237 -26.39 25.20 22.75
N ASN A 238 -25.70 25.45 21.63
CA ASN A 238 -24.42 26.16 21.45
C ASN A 238 -24.03 27.17 22.53
N LYS A 239 -22.76 27.07 22.99
CA LYS A 239 -21.89 28.23 23.23
C LYS A 239 -20.44 27.81 23.52
N TRP A 240 -19.53 28.42 22.76
CA TRP A 240 -18.07 28.59 22.95
C TRP A 240 -17.08 27.63 22.26
N ILE A 241 -16.33 28.26 21.32
CA ILE A 241 -14.90 28.20 20.91
C ILE A 241 -14.32 26.86 20.44
#